data_AF-A0A0G0L0S3-F1
#
_entry.id   AF-A0A0G0L0S3-F1
#
_cell.length_a   1.000
_cell.length_b   1.000
_cell.length_c   1.000
_cell.angle_alpha   90.00
_cell.angle_beta   90.00
_cell.angle_gamma   90.00
#
_symmetry.space_group_name_H-M   'P 1'
#
loop_
_entity.id
_entity.type
_entity.pdbx_description
1 polymer ?
#
loop_
_entity_poly.entity_id
_entity_poly.type
_entity_poly.pdbx_seq_one_letter_code
_entity_poly.pdbx_strand_id
1 'polypeptide(L)' 'MDNQEFNFLNHALKSGNETKFWLALSKDLDEKIIPELDVYLKETDEIVKILGSSISTLKGKNKL' A
#
# COMPACT_ATOMS: atom_id res chain seq x y z
N MET A 1 -8.24 8.12 20.54
CA MET A 1 -8.48 7.42 19.26
C MET A 1 -8.27 5.96 19.53
N ASP A 2 -9.22 5.14 19.16
CA ASP A 2 -9.30 3.78 19.66
C ASP A 2 -8.25 2.91 18.96
N ASN A 3 -7.71 1.94 19.69
CA ASN A 3 -6.67 1.04 19.15
C ASN A 3 -7.15 0.29 17.90
N GLN A 4 -8.47 0.23 17.66
CA GLN A 4 -9.10 -0.42 16.53
C GLN A 4 -8.79 0.26 15.18
N GLU A 5 -8.92 1.59 15.07
CA GLU A 5 -8.65 2.28 13.79
C GLU A 5 -7.18 2.16 13.40
N PHE A 6 -6.29 2.30 14.40
CA PHE A 6 -4.86 2.17 14.18
C PHE A 6 -4.48 0.75 13.72
N ASN A 7 -5.03 -0.29 14.37
CA ASN A 7 -4.80 -1.67 13.97
C ASN A 7 -5.35 -1.96 12.56
N PHE A 8 -6.52 -1.42 12.21
CA PHE A 8 -7.09 -1.52 10.87
C PHE A 8 -6.15 -0.90 9.82
N LEU A 9 -5.64 0.32 10.05
CA LEU A 9 -4.71 0.98 9.13
C LEU A 9 -3.40 0.20 8.96
N ASN A 10 -2.85 -0.37 10.04
CA ASN A 10 -1.66 -1.23 9.92
C ASN A 10 -1.96 -2.50 9.12
N HIS A 11 -3.14 -3.10 9.31
CA HIS A 11 -3.53 -4.28 8.55
C HIS A 11 -3.70 -3.95 7.06
N ALA A 12 -4.36 -2.84 6.74
CA ALA A 12 -4.51 -2.35 5.37
C ALA A 12 -3.15 -2.02 4.73
N LEU A 13 -2.23 -1.40 5.49
CA LEU A 13 -0.87 -1.12 5.00
C LEU A 13 -0.10 -2.41 4.68
N LYS A 14 -0.21 -3.43 5.53
CA LYS A 14 0.40 -4.74 5.28
C LYS A 14 -0.19 -5.38 4.01
N SER A 15 -1.51 -5.41 3.88
CA SER A 15 -2.19 -5.97 2.71
C SER A 15 -1.82 -5.22 1.42
N GLY A 16 -1.75 -3.89 1.44
CA GLY A 16 -1.30 -3.11 0.28
C GLY A 16 0.14 -3.42 -0.15
N ASN A 17 1.06 -3.65 0.81
CA ASN A 17 2.42 -4.06 0.48
C ASN A 17 2.49 -5.48 -0.10
N GLU A 18 1.66 -6.42 0.40
CA GLU A 18 1.53 -7.76 -0.18
C GLU A 18 0.94 -7.69 -1.60
N THR A 19 -0.05 -6.83 -1.86
CA THR A 19 -0.58 -6.58 -3.21
C THR A 19 0.51 -6.08 -4.15
N LYS A 20 1.34 -5.11 -3.73
CA LYS A 20 2.48 -4.63 -4.54
C LYS A 20 3.45 -5.77 -4.88
N PHE A 21 3.74 -6.63 -3.90
CA PHE A 21 4.60 -7.80 -4.11
C PHE A 21 4.02 -8.74 -5.17
N TRP A 22 2.73 -9.07 -5.08
CA TRP A 22 2.08 -9.95 -6.05
C TRP A 22 1.99 -9.34 -7.44
N LEU A 23 1.65 -8.05 -7.56
CA LEU A 23 1.65 -7.34 -8.84
C LEU A 23 3.03 -7.30 -9.51
N ALA A 24 4.10 -7.11 -8.72
CA ALA A 24 5.46 -7.15 -9.23
C ALA A 24 5.84 -8.56 -9.71
N LEU A 25 5.52 -9.60 -8.94
CA LEU A 25 5.79 -10.99 -9.30
C LEU A 25 4.99 -11.42 -10.55
N SER A 26 3.77 -10.94 -10.72
CA SER A 26 2.94 -11.28 -11.89
C SER A 26 3.54 -10.84 -13.22
N LYS A 27 4.47 -9.87 -13.23
CA LYS A 27 5.17 -9.45 -14.45
C LYS A 27 6.01 -10.56 -15.07
N ASP A 28 6.44 -11.53 -14.28
CA ASP A 28 7.23 -12.67 -14.74
C ASP A 28 6.35 -13.74 -15.45
N LEU A 29 5.01 -13.61 -15.40
CA LEU A 29 4.09 -14.61 -15.96
C LEU A 29 3.75 -14.35 -17.43
N ASP A 30 3.62 -13.08 -17.84
CA ASP A 30 3.33 -12.67 -19.22
C ASP A 30 3.75 -11.21 -19.45
N GLU A 31 4.53 -10.96 -20.49
CA GLU A 31 4.95 -9.58 -20.85
C GLU A 31 3.76 -8.72 -21.30
N LYS A 32 2.69 -9.32 -21.82
CA LYS A 32 1.50 -8.61 -22.32
C LYS A 32 0.72 -7.90 -21.22
N ILE A 33 0.81 -8.38 -19.98
CA ILE A 33 0.09 -7.79 -18.83
C ILE A 33 0.90 -6.71 -18.12
N ILE A 34 2.20 -6.55 -18.44
CA ILE A 34 3.07 -5.57 -17.78
C ILE A 34 2.50 -4.14 -17.82
N PRO A 35 1.97 -3.62 -18.95
CA PRO A 35 1.41 -2.27 -18.98
C PRO A 35 0.25 -2.07 -18.01
N GLU A 36 -0.61 -3.08 -17.86
CA GLU A 36 -1.74 -3.04 -16.92
C GLU A 36 -1.26 -3.18 -15.47
N LEU A 37 -0.33 -4.10 -15.21
CA LEU A 37 0.28 -4.27 -13.89
C LEU A 37 1.02 -3.01 -13.42
N ASP A 38 1.65 -2.25 -14.32
CA ASP A 38 2.29 -0.97 -13.99
C ASP A 38 1.29 0.09 -13.52
N VAL A 39 0.10 0.14 -14.12
CA VAL A 39 -0.99 1.02 -13.66
C VAL A 39 -1.43 0.62 -12.26
N TYR A 40 -1.72 -0.67 -12.03
CA TYR A 40 -2.15 -1.15 -10.71
C TYR A 40 -1.06 -1.00 -9.64
N LEU A 41 0.21 -1.21 -10.00
CA LEU A 41 1.33 -1.05 -9.06
C LEU A 41 1.45 0.41 -8.62
N LYS A 42 1.27 1.36 -9.55
CA LYS A 42 1.27 2.80 -9.24
C LYS A 42 0.12 3.17 -8.31
N GLU A 43 -1.10 2.79 -8.63
CA GLU A 43 -2.28 3.10 -7.81
C GLU A 43 -2.18 2.48 -6.41
N THR A 44 -1.71 1.22 -6.33
CA THR A 44 -1.48 0.54 -5.04
C THR A 44 -0.40 1.25 -4.23
N ASP A 45 0.68 1.74 -4.87
CA ASP A 45 1.73 2.51 -4.19
C ASP A 45 1.23 3.84 -3.62
N GLU A 46 0.36 4.54 -4.34
CA GLU A 46 -0.30 5.77 -3.85
C GLU A 46 -1.16 5.48 -2.61
N ILE A 47 -1.96 4.39 -2.63
CA ILE A 47 -2.77 3.96 -1.47
C ILE A 47 -1.87 3.61 -0.27
N VAL A 48 -0.80 2.83 -0.50
CA VAL A 48 0.17 2.46 0.55
C VAL A 48 0.83 3.70 1.18
N LYS A 49 1.16 4.72 0.37
CA LYS A 49 1.69 6.00 0.87
C LYS A 49 0.67 6.77 1.72
N ILE A 50 -0.60 6.80 1.31
CA ILE A 50 -1.68 7.44 2.09
C ILE A 50 -1.85 6.73 3.44
N LEU A 51 -1.86 5.40 3.46
CA LEU A 51 -1.97 4.61 4.69
C LEU A 51 -0.76 4.83 5.61
N GLY A 52 0.46 4.80 5.04
CA GLY A 52 1.70 5.04 5.79
C GLY A 52 1.76 6.46 6.37
N SER A 53 1.33 7.47 5.60
CA SER A 53 1.21 8.85 6.06
C SER A 53 0.21 8.97 7.22
N SER A 54 -0.98 8.37 7.06
CA SER A 54 -2.03 8.34 8.09
C SER A 54 -1.50 7.74 9.40
N ILE A 55 -0.86 6.57 9.34
CA ILE A 55 -0.24 5.94 10.52
C ILE A 55 0.85 6.81 11.15
N SER A 56 1.67 7.49 10.33
CA SER A 56 2.77 8.35 10.81
C SER A 56 2.25 9.59 11.52
N THR A 57 1.21 10.22 10.99
CA THR A 57 0.48 11.33 11.63
C THR A 57 -0.11 10.90 12.97
N LEU A 58 -0.76 9.73 13.00
CA LEU A 58 -1.34 9.17 14.22
C LEU A 58 -0.31 8.82 15.30
N LYS A 59 0.89 8.41 14.89
CA LYS A 59 2.04 8.20 15.80
C LYS A 59 2.70 9.51 16.26
N GLY A 60 2.25 10.66 15.79
CA GLY A 60 2.87 11.96 16.08
C GLY A 60 4.25 12.14 15.43
N LYS A 61 4.60 11.33 14.43
CA LYS A 61 5.89 11.41 13.72
C LYS A 61 5.92 12.47 12.63
N ASN A 62 4.76 12.88 12.12
CA ASN A 62 4.57 13.98 11.17
C ASN A 62 3.71 15.07 11.84
N LYS A 63 4.29 15.85 12.75
CA LYS A 63 3.65 17.10 13.19
C LYS A 63 4.01 18.20 12.19
N LEU A 64 2.98 18.83 11.62
CA LEU A 64 3.10 20.12 10.93
C LEU A 64 3.44 21.21 11.96
#